data_AF-A0A7H8PNQ3-F1
#
_entry.id   AF-A0A7H8PNQ3-F1
#
_cell.length_a   1.000
_cell.length_b   1.000
_cell.length_c   1.000
_cell.angle_alpha   90.00
_cell.angle_beta   90.00
_cell.angle_gamma   90.00
#
_symmetry.space_group_name_H-M   'P 1'
#
loop_
_entity.id
_entity.type
_entity.pdbx_description
1 polymer ?
#
loop_
_entity_poly.entity_id
_entity_poly.type
_entity_poly.pdbx_seq_one_letter_code
_entity_poly.pdbx_strand_id
1 'polypeptide(L)'
;MKSLNALIILWFVIQTLLACFFYFSSEREATFLFWIMVPFMIINCLGILFLQLNQTKIGAWMILISSAPFVPAGLIGVLGARKILDQLKEEELLKSLS
;
A
#
# COMPACT_ATOMS: atom_id res chain seq x y z
N MET A 1 14.15 3.05 12.07
CA MET A 1 14.52 1.83 11.29
C MET A 1 13.26 1.31 10.62
N LYS A 2 13.29 1.21 9.28
CA LYS A 2 12.27 0.68 8.36
C LYS A 2 10.81 0.82 8.83
N SER A 3 10.17 1.91 8.41
CA SER A 3 8.72 2.16 8.51
C SER A 3 7.87 1.11 7.77
N LEU A 4 8.49 0.15 7.06
CA LEU A 4 7.80 -0.94 6.41
C LEU A 4 7.33 -1.98 7.44
N ASN A 5 6.02 -2.06 7.65
CA ASN A 5 5.44 -3.09 8.51
C ASN A 5 5.03 -4.33 7.72
N ALA A 6 4.81 -5.45 8.44
CA ALA A 6 4.44 -6.72 7.84
C ALA A 6 3.11 -6.68 7.06
N LEU A 7 2.17 -5.78 7.43
CA LEU A 7 0.90 -5.65 6.73
C LEU A 7 1.07 -5.08 5.32
N ILE A 8 1.97 -4.11 5.14
CA ILE A 8 2.28 -3.55 3.81
C ILE A 8 2.94 -4.60 2.93
N ILE A 9 3.88 -5.38 3.48
CA ILE A 9 4.52 -6.47 2.73
C ILE A 9 3.48 -7.52 2.33
N LEU A 10 2.63 -7.93 3.28
CA LEU A 10 1.56 -8.89 3.02
C LEU A 10 0.58 -8.40 1.95
N TRP A 11 0.16 -7.13 2.03
CA TRP A 11 -0.70 -6.51 1.03
C TRP A 11 -0.02 -6.50 -0.35
N PHE A 12 1.25 -6.12 -0.43
CA PHE A 12 1.98 -6.09 -1.69
C PHE A 12 2.08 -7.49 -2.33
N VAL A 13 2.31 -8.52 -1.51
CA VAL A 13 2.29 -9.92 -1.97
C VAL A 13 0.91 -10.30 -2.50
N ILE A 14 -0.17 -10.01 -1.78
CA ILE A 14 -1.54 -10.29 -2.20
C ILE A 14 -1.87 -9.56 -3.50
N GLN A 15 -1.55 -8.27 -3.60
CA GLN A 15 -1.78 -7.46 -4.80
C GLN A 15 -1.03 -8.02 -6.01
N THR A 16 0.22 -8.47 -5.81
CA THR A 16 1.02 -9.10 -6.86
C THR A 16 0.41 -10.43 -7.30
N LEU A 17 -0.04 -11.27 -6.36
CA LEU A 17 -0.71 -12.54 -6.67
C LEU A 17 -2.02 -12.32 -7.43
N LEU A 18 -2.82 -11.32 -7.04
CA LEU A 18 -4.02 -10.92 -7.77
C LEU A 18 -3.68 -10.44 -9.19
N ALA A 19 -2.59 -9.68 -9.36
CA ALA A 19 -2.16 -9.21 -10.69
C ALA A 19 -1.79 -10.39 -11.58
N CYS A 20 -1.00 -11.33 -11.06
CA CYS A 20 -0.67 -12.55 -11.77
C CYS A 20 -1.93 -13.36 -12.11
N PHE A 21 -2.86 -13.53 -11.17
CA PHE A 21 -4.12 -14.26 -11.40
C PHE A 21 -4.93 -13.64 -12.54
N PHE A 22 -5.13 -12.31 -12.54
CA PHE A 22 -5.87 -11.63 -13.59
C PHE A 22 -5.15 -11.62 -14.94
N TYR A 23 -3.82 -11.54 -14.93
CA TYR A 23 -3.03 -11.59 -16.16
C TYR A 23 -3.05 -12.97 -16.84
N PHE A 24 -2.96 -14.05 -16.06
CA PHE A 24 -2.99 -15.42 -16.58
C PHE A 24 -4.39 -15.93 -16.90
N SER A 25 -5.44 -15.26 -16.42
CA SER A 25 -6.80 -15.56 -16.84
C SER A 25 -6.98 -15.18 -18.32
N SER A 26 -7.48 -16.13 -19.13
CA SER A 26 -7.75 -15.92 -20.56
C SER A 26 -9.05 -15.13 -20.82
N GLU A 27 -9.73 -14.71 -19.76
CA GLU A 27 -10.98 -13.96 -19.84
C GLU A 27 -10.73 -12.48 -20.07
N ARG A 28 -11.49 -11.88 -21.02
CA ARG A 28 -11.38 -10.45 -21.36
C ARG A 28 -11.62 -9.55 -20.15
N GLU A 29 -12.57 -9.92 -19.29
CA GLU A 29 -12.89 -9.17 -18.07
C GLU A 29 -11.72 -9.16 -17.08
N ALA A 30 -11.03 -10.30 -16.92
CA ALA A 30 -9.86 -10.39 -16.06
C ALA A 30 -8.69 -9.56 -16.60
N THR A 31 -8.45 -9.56 -17.91
CA THR A 31 -7.44 -8.69 -18.53
C THR A 31 -7.75 -7.21 -18.29
N PHE A 32 -9.02 -6.81 -18.35
CA PHE A 32 -9.42 -5.43 -18.05
C PHE A 32 -9.15 -5.06 -16.58
N LEU A 33 -9.49 -5.95 -15.64
CA LEU A 33 -9.18 -5.76 -14.20
C LEU A 33 -7.67 -5.67 -13.94
N PHE A 34 -6.86 -6.47 -14.65
CA PHE A 34 -5.41 -6.38 -14.59
C PHE A 34 -4.92 -4.96 -14.96
N TRP A 35 -5.37 -4.43 -16.10
CA TRP A 35 -4.95 -3.09 -16.55
C TRP A 35 -5.41 -1.97 -15.62
N ILE A 36 -6.58 -2.11 -14.98
CA ILE A 36 -7.02 -1.18 -13.92
C ILE A 36 -6.11 -1.28 -12.70
N MET A 37 -5.65 -2.47 -12.33
CA MET A 37 -4.87 -2.68 -11.11
C MET A 37 -3.41 -2.21 -11.23
N VAL A 38 -2.82 -2.30 -12.43
CA VAL A 38 -1.43 -1.88 -12.70
C VAL A 38 -1.08 -0.47 -12.17
N PRO A 39 -1.84 0.61 -12.47
CA PRO A 39 -1.51 1.93 -11.95
C PRO A 39 -1.51 1.99 -10.41
N PHE A 40 -2.45 1.30 -9.75
CA PHE A 40 -2.47 1.24 -8.29
C PHE A 40 -1.29 0.46 -7.72
N MET A 41 -0.85 -0.60 -8.41
CA MET A 41 0.34 -1.36 -8.04
C MET A 41 1.61 -0.51 -8.18
N ILE A 42 1.71 0.31 -9.23
CA ILE A 42 2.81 1.27 -9.40
C ILE A 42 2.82 2.29 -8.26
N ILE A 43 1.66 2.86 -7.90
CA ILE A 43 1.55 3.78 -6.77
C ILE A 43 1.94 3.09 -5.46
N ASN A 44 1.58 1.82 -5.27
CA ASN A 44 1.98 1.05 -4.09
C ASN A 44 3.51 0.85 -4.04
N CYS A 45 4.14 0.47 -5.15
CA CYS A 45 5.61 0.38 -5.27
C CYS A 45 6.29 1.72 -4.95
N LEU A 46 5.79 2.83 -5.48
CA LEU A 46 6.31 4.15 -5.19
C LEU A 46 6.10 4.51 -3.71
N GLY A 47 4.97 4.17 -3.11
CA GLY A 47 4.72 4.35 -1.68
C GLY A 47 5.74 3.60 -0.82
N ILE A 48 6.02 2.34 -1.14
CA ILE A 48 7.07 1.52 -0.50
C ILE A 48 8.46 2.17 -0.66
N LEU A 49 8.79 2.66 -1.86
CA LEU A 49 10.05 3.36 -2.11
C LEU A 49 10.16 4.62 -1.25
N PHE A 50 9.11 5.43 -1.15
CA PHE A 50 9.08 6.65 -0.34
C PHE A 50 9.22 6.34 1.15
N LEU A 51 8.61 5.25 1.64
CA LEU A 51 8.82 4.77 3.00
C LEU A 51 10.30 4.44 3.27
N GLN A 52 11.01 3.87 2.29
CA GLN A 52 12.44 3.56 2.41
C GLN A 52 13.35 4.81 2.34
N LEU A 53 12.93 5.85 1.62
CA LEU A 53 13.65 7.13 1.49
C LEU A 53 13.38 8.11 2.64
N ASN A 54 12.87 7.64 3.78
CA ASN A 54 12.44 8.44 4.94
C ASN A 54 11.32 9.46 4.65
N GLN A 55 10.66 9.39 3.49
CA GLN A 55 9.48 10.18 3.16
C GLN A 55 8.21 9.48 3.67
N THR A 56 8.21 9.14 4.97
CA THR A 56 7.29 8.18 5.58
C THR A 56 5.82 8.60 5.44
N LYS A 57 5.51 9.87 5.65
CA LYS A 57 4.13 10.40 5.57
C LYS A 57 3.57 10.27 4.16
N ILE A 58 4.34 10.69 3.15
CA ILE A 58 3.94 10.62 1.74
C ILE A 58 3.79 9.16 1.32
N GLY A 59 4.78 8.31 1.63
CA GLY A 59 4.74 6.89 1.29
C GLY A 59 3.51 6.17 1.88
N ALA A 60 3.18 6.44 3.15
CA ALA A 60 2.00 5.86 3.80
C ALA A 60 0.68 6.33 3.14
N TRP A 61 0.56 7.61 2.78
CA TRP A 61 -0.62 8.11 2.06
C TRP A 61 -0.77 7.47 0.67
N MET A 62 0.32 7.28 -0.07
CA MET A 62 0.30 6.61 -1.38
C MET A 62 -0.23 5.19 -1.26
N ILE A 63 0.25 4.42 -0.27
CA ILE A 63 -0.23 3.06 0.00
C ILE A 63 -1.70 3.08 0.39
N LEU A 64 -2.13 4.01 1.25
CA LEU A 64 -3.52 4.12 1.68
C LEU A 64 -4.48 4.35 0.50
N ILE A 65 -4.18 5.34 -0.35
CA ILE A 65 -5.02 5.70 -1.50
C ILE A 65 -5.04 4.57 -2.53
N SER A 66 -3.89 3.94 -2.79
CA SER A 66 -3.80 2.85 -3.76
C SER A 66 -4.44 1.55 -3.30
N SER A 67 -4.59 1.34 -2.00
CA SER A 67 -5.17 0.10 -1.45
C SER A 67 -6.70 0.20 -1.28
N ALA A 68 -7.26 1.40 -1.12
CA ALA A 68 -8.68 1.61 -0.85
C ALA A 68 -9.65 1.04 -1.91
N PRO A 69 -9.35 1.04 -3.23
CA PRO A 69 -10.27 0.48 -4.23
C PRO A 69 -10.40 -1.06 -4.20
N PHE A 70 -9.48 -1.77 -3.53
CA PHE A 70 -9.39 -3.24 -3.58
C PHE A 70 -10.09 -3.94 -2.42
N VAL A 71 -11.13 -3.34 -1.83
CA VAL A 71 -11.89 -3.94 -0.73
C VAL A 71 -12.52 -5.28 -1.20
N PRO A 72 -12.42 -6.37 -0.42
CA PRO A 72 -11.92 -6.43 0.95
C PRO A 72 -10.39 -6.60 1.10
N ALA A 73 -9.70 -7.12 0.10
CA ALA A 73 -8.27 -7.45 0.19
C ALA A 73 -7.39 -6.24 0.53
N GLY A 74 -7.70 -5.09 -0.05
CA GLY A 74 -7.02 -3.81 0.13
C GLY A 74 -7.07 -3.25 1.56
N LEU A 75 -7.98 -3.75 2.41
CA LEU A 75 -8.02 -3.35 3.82
C LEU A 75 -6.71 -3.66 4.54
N ILE A 76 -5.99 -4.72 4.15
CA ILE A 76 -4.69 -5.06 4.72
C ILE A 76 -3.69 -3.92 4.49
N GLY A 77 -3.66 -3.39 3.26
CA GLY A 77 -2.83 -2.24 2.90
C GLY A 77 -3.25 -0.96 3.62
N VAL A 78 -4.56 -0.72 3.74
CA VAL A 78 -5.11 0.43 4.48
C VAL A 78 -4.71 0.38 5.96
N LEU A 79 -4.88 -0.77 6.62
CA LEU A 79 -4.50 -0.96 8.03
C LEU A 79 -2.99 -0.81 8.22
N GLY A 80 -2.19 -1.36 7.29
CA GLY A 80 -0.75 -1.18 7.28
C GLY A 80 -0.33 0.28 7.19
N ALA A 81 -0.92 1.05 6.26
CA ALA A 81 -0.63 2.47 6.11
C ALA A 81 -1.12 3.31 7.30
N ARG A 82 -2.32 3.03 7.82
CA ARG A 82 -2.88 3.69 9.01
C ARG A 82 -1.98 3.57 10.21
N LYS A 83 -1.48 2.36 10.49
CA LYS A 83 -0.54 2.11 11.59
C LYS A 83 0.69 3.02 11.53
N ILE A 84 1.24 3.26 10.32
CA ILE A 84 2.38 4.15 10.15
C ILE A 84 2.00 5.61 10.40
N LEU A 85 0.86 6.06 9.85
CA LEU A 85 0.39 7.43 10.03
C LEU A 85 0.08 7.74 11.50
N ASP A 86 -0.49 6.78 12.22
CA ASP A 86 -0.80 6.92 13.65
C ASP A 86 0.49 6.99 14.48
N GLN A 87 1.49 6.15 14.18
CA GLN A 87 2.82 6.23 14.80
C GLN A 87 3.50 7.58 14.56
N LEU A 88 3.45 8.10 13.33
CA LEU A 88 3.99 9.42 13.01
C LEU A 88 3.30 10.53 13.81
N LYS A 89 1.98 10.45 13.96
CA LYS A 89 1.20 11.42 14.73
C LYS A 89 1.55 11.38 16.21
N GLU A 90 1.76 10.19 16.76
CA GLU A 90 2.20 10.00 18.15
C GLU A 90 3.61 10.57 18.37
N GLU A 91 4.55 10.32 17.47
CA GLU A 91 5.90 10.89 17.52
C GLU A 91 5.92 12.43 17.43
N GLU A 92 5.09 13.01 16.54
CA GLU A 92 4.92 14.47 16.42
C GLU A 92 4.37 15.08 17.73
N LEU A 93 3.40 14.40 18.36
CA LEU A 93 2.81 14.85 19.63
C LEU A 93 3.82 14.81 20.77
N LEU A 94 4.57 13.72 20.93
CA LEU A 94 5.58 13.60 21.97
C LEU A 94 6.67 14.67 21.85
N LYS A 95 7.11 14.99 20.63
CA LYS A 95 8.08 16.08 20.38
C LYS A 95 7.54 17.47 20.71
N SER A 96 6.23 17.67 20.66
CA SER A 96 5.62 18.96 21.03
C SER A 96 5.53 19.18 22.54
N LEU A 97 5.67 18.12 23.34
CA LEU A 97 5.60 18.15 24.81
C LEU A 97 6.99 18.19 25.48
N SER A 98 8.07 18.00 24.73
CA SER A 98 9.47 18.06 25.19
C SER A 98 10.11 19.41 24.92
#